data_AF-M5C5U8-F1
#
_entry.id   AF-M5C5U8-F1
#
_cell.length_a   1.000
_cell.length_b   1.000
_cell.length_c   1.000
_cell.angle_alpha   90.00
_cell.angle_beta   90.00
_cell.angle_gamma   90.00
#
_symmetry.space_group_name_H-M   'P 1'
#
loop_
_entity.id
_entity.type
_entity.pdbx_description
1 polymer ?
#
loop_
_entity_poly.entity_id
_entity_poly.type
_entity_poly.pdbx_seq_one_letter_code
_entity_poly.pdbx_strand_id
1 'polypeptide(L)'
;MAEPVHRIGQKTAGAWGLHTATIDWCEVRVSLGTVDLWLTLPSPFYFSIVLSPDSLSAKISPQQDNYTHTHYVAEWYNTISNIPFILLGLFGAYSCLAPHLQPNRKPIPDGTRHAAGNIGIMCIGFGSAIFHATLKWHAQVLLDELPMIFVTSLVLYLVCADSDRWKGQNAWKLKVGLAAVPLSVSAVYLYYPNPILHQVCFGVIQLTSTYRTILLFRTAPSSVPQADLRAAKHYILTGSLLFVLAFGIWNVDNVWCDTWTALRSRAWTLQGGIGELVGAVTQGHAWWHLLTGLGCSRIAVGTSYLMLSRKYPGAFELTGPVWGLVPVIRWRVVSGKGGMGAGAKMDKLQ
;
A
#
# COMPACT_ATOMS: atom_id res chain seq x y z
N MET A 1 -18.93 3.03 21.44
CA MET A 1 -18.54 2.96 20.03
C MET A 1 -18.34 4.40 19.56
N ALA A 2 -17.25 4.69 18.85
CA ALA A 2 -17.07 6.01 18.25
C ALA A 2 -18.16 6.24 17.19
N GLU A 3 -18.61 7.49 17.05
CA GLU A 3 -19.67 7.82 16.10
C GLU A 3 -19.15 7.71 14.65
N PRO A 4 -19.98 7.23 13.71
CA PRO A 4 -19.61 7.22 12.30
C PRO A 4 -19.36 8.63 11.79
N VAL A 5 -18.36 8.79 10.93
CA VAL A 5 -18.02 10.09 10.34
C VAL A 5 -18.62 10.21 8.95
N HIS A 6 -19.36 11.30 8.72
CA HIS A 6 -19.91 11.68 7.42
C HIS A 6 -19.74 13.18 7.22
N ARG A 7 -19.40 13.59 5.99
CA ARG A 7 -19.45 14.99 5.55
C ARG A 7 -20.91 15.40 5.30
N ILE A 8 -21.17 16.70 5.38
CA ILE A 8 -22.50 17.27 5.18
C ILE A 8 -23.03 16.86 3.80
N GLY A 9 -24.16 16.15 3.78
CA GLY A 9 -24.82 15.71 2.55
C GLY A 9 -24.32 14.38 1.97
N GLN A 10 -23.37 13.68 2.60
CA GLN A 10 -22.99 12.31 2.19
C GLN A 10 -24.07 11.28 2.54
N LYS A 11 -24.06 10.16 1.80
CA LYS A 11 -24.87 9.00 2.16
C LYS A 11 -24.33 8.36 3.44
N THR A 12 -25.24 8.01 4.34
CA THR A 12 -24.93 7.34 5.61
C THR A 12 -25.11 5.83 5.55
N ALA A 13 -25.52 5.29 4.40
CA ALA A 13 -25.78 3.87 4.18
C ALA A 13 -25.68 3.49 2.68
N GLY A 14 -25.51 2.19 2.42
CA GLY A 14 -25.62 1.61 1.08
C GLY A 14 -25.91 0.12 1.11
N ALA A 15 -25.45 -0.63 0.10
CA ALA A 15 -25.76 -2.06 -0.06
C ALA A 15 -25.37 -2.93 1.15
N TRP A 16 -24.39 -2.48 1.95
CA TRP A 16 -23.91 -3.21 3.13
C TRP A 16 -24.59 -2.76 4.43
N GLY A 17 -25.61 -1.90 4.37
CA GLY A 17 -26.30 -1.29 5.53
C GLY A 17 -25.69 0.05 5.95
N LEU A 18 -25.97 0.47 7.18
CA LEU A 18 -25.48 1.74 7.75
C LEU A 18 -23.94 1.80 7.79
N HIS A 19 -23.34 2.89 7.35
CA HIS A 19 -21.92 3.14 7.56
C HIS A 19 -21.62 3.16 9.06
N THR A 20 -20.49 2.58 9.43
CA THR A 20 -20.03 2.58 10.83
C THR A 20 -18.60 3.08 10.99
N ALA A 21 -17.88 3.30 9.89
CA ALA A 21 -16.52 3.78 9.90
C ALA A 21 -16.38 5.13 10.61
N THR A 22 -15.26 5.27 11.31
CA THR A 22 -14.86 6.48 12.05
C THR A 22 -14.02 7.43 11.21
N ILE A 23 -13.77 7.05 9.96
CA ILE A 23 -13.09 7.84 8.93
C ILE A 23 -13.81 7.63 7.59
N ASP A 24 -13.82 8.67 6.76
CA ASP A 24 -14.34 8.67 5.38
C ASP A 24 -13.39 9.57 4.59
N TRP A 25 -12.68 8.99 3.61
CA TRP A 25 -11.64 9.70 2.89
C TRP A 25 -12.23 10.43 1.68
N CYS A 26 -11.53 11.43 1.14
CA CYS A 26 -12.12 12.41 0.23
C CYS A 26 -12.43 11.87 -1.18
N GLU A 27 -13.45 11.01 -1.33
CA GLU A 27 -13.96 10.57 -2.63
C GLU A 27 -15.21 11.35 -3.03
N VAL A 28 -15.18 11.90 -4.26
CA VAL A 28 -16.24 12.73 -4.85
C VAL A 28 -16.59 12.21 -6.23
N ARG A 29 -17.87 12.29 -6.59
CA ARG A 29 -18.47 11.86 -7.84
C ARG A 29 -17.60 12.13 -9.06
N VAL A 30 -17.32 11.05 -9.78
CA VAL A 30 -16.98 11.05 -11.20
C VAL A 30 -18.07 10.24 -11.89
N SER A 31 -19.04 10.92 -12.49
CA SER A 31 -20.08 10.22 -13.26
C SER A 31 -19.43 9.72 -14.53
N LEU A 32 -19.23 8.41 -14.67
CA LEU A 32 -19.22 7.80 -16.00
C LEU A 32 -20.63 8.03 -16.54
N GLY A 33 -20.75 8.70 -17.69
CA GLY A 33 -22.05 8.76 -18.37
C GLY A 33 -22.51 7.34 -18.62
N THR A 34 -23.52 6.88 -17.89
CA THR A 34 -24.36 5.80 -18.40
C THR A 34 -24.95 6.35 -19.68
N VAL A 35 -24.43 5.89 -20.82
CA VAL A 35 -25.23 5.84 -22.03
C VAL A 35 -26.30 4.82 -21.72
N ASP A 36 -27.34 5.26 -21.01
CA ASP A 36 -28.59 4.54 -20.93
C ASP A 36 -29.14 4.53 -22.35
N LEU A 37 -28.83 3.46 -23.08
CA LEU A 37 -29.34 3.19 -24.42
C LEU A 37 -30.80 2.76 -24.30
N TRP A 38 -31.67 3.63 -23.77
CA TRP A 38 -33.10 3.50 -23.96
C TRP A 38 -33.41 4.00 -25.37
N LEU A 39 -33.57 3.06 -26.29
CA LEU A 39 -34.25 3.29 -27.56
C LEU A 39 -35.69 3.72 -27.27
N THR A 40 -35.95 5.03 -27.22
CA THR A 40 -37.29 5.60 -27.39
C THR A 40 -37.25 6.78 -28.35
N LEU A 41 -37.99 6.62 -29.45
CA LEU A 41 -38.18 7.58 -30.54
C LEU A 41 -38.96 8.84 -30.07
N PRO A 42 -38.93 9.96 -30.83
CA PRO A 42 -39.08 11.31 -30.30
C PRO A 42 -40.51 11.87 -30.39
N SER A 43 -40.83 12.83 -29.51
CA SER A 43 -41.87 13.84 -29.75
C SER A 43 -41.61 15.11 -28.91
N PRO A 44 -41.86 16.33 -29.44
CA PRO A 44 -41.30 17.58 -28.91
C PRO A 44 -42.34 18.41 -28.16
N PHE A 45 -42.03 18.88 -26.96
CA PHE A 45 -42.72 20.05 -26.39
C PHE A 45 -41.75 20.98 -25.65
N TYR A 46 -41.78 22.23 -26.10
CA TYR A 46 -41.10 23.41 -25.57
C TYR A 46 -41.37 23.62 -24.07
N PHE A 47 -40.36 24.11 -23.33
CA PHE A 47 -40.60 25.02 -22.20
C PHE A 47 -39.47 26.04 -22.04
N SER A 48 -39.87 27.31 -21.99
CA SER A 48 -39.03 28.49 -21.76
C SER A 48 -38.51 28.54 -20.32
N ILE A 49 -37.26 28.97 -20.12
CA ILE A 49 -36.70 29.26 -18.80
C ILE A 49 -36.79 30.77 -18.54
N VAL A 50 -37.59 31.12 -17.54
CA VAL A 50 -37.59 32.42 -16.88
C VAL A 50 -36.34 32.50 -15.98
N LEU A 51 -35.50 33.51 -16.19
CA LEU A 51 -34.37 33.79 -15.31
C LEU A 51 -34.84 34.70 -14.17
N SER A 52 -34.94 34.14 -12.95
CA SER A 52 -35.04 34.94 -11.71
C SER A 52 -33.63 35.17 -11.12
N PRO A 53 -33.29 36.39 -10.66
CA PRO A 53 -31.94 36.70 -10.17
C PRO A 53 -31.57 36.12 -8.78
N ASP A 54 -32.50 35.47 -8.07
CA ASP A 54 -32.31 35.11 -6.65
C ASP A 54 -31.67 33.74 -6.38
N SER A 55 -30.91 33.18 -7.34
CA SER A 55 -30.37 31.80 -7.22
C SER A 55 -28.91 31.67 -6.77
N LEU A 56 -28.25 32.77 -6.41
CA LEU A 56 -26.82 32.76 -6.07
C LEU A 56 -26.50 32.27 -4.64
N SER A 57 -27.49 32.05 -3.79
CA SER A 57 -27.30 31.55 -2.42
C SER A 57 -27.90 30.15 -2.16
N ALA A 58 -28.46 29.49 -3.17
CA ALA A 58 -29.06 28.15 -3.03
C ALA A 58 -28.90 27.30 -4.28
N LYS A 59 -27.75 26.62 -4.42
CA LYS A 59 -27.59 25.34 -5.16
C LYS A 59 -26.16 24.77 -5.04
N ILE A 60 -25.70 24.60 -3.80
CA ILE A 60 -24.76 23.52 -3.51
C ILE A 60 -25.66 22.32 -3.21
N SER A 61 -25.97 21.49 -4.20
CA SER A 61 -26.54 20.14 -3.97
C SER A 61 -25.54 19.03 -4.36
N PRO A 62 -24.48 18.82 -3.56
CA PRO A 62 -23.48 17.76 -3.71
C PRO A 62 -23.96 16.42 -3.10
N GLN A 63 -25.27 16.17 -3.02
CA GLN A 63 -25.89 15.25 -2.07
C GLN A 63 -25.62 13.74 -2.22
N GLN A 64 -24.64 13.24 -2.98
CA GLN A 64 -24.39 11.79 -3.00
C GLN A 64 -22.93 11.43 -3.27
N ASP A 65 -22.04 11.75 -2.34
CA ASP A 65 -20.70 11.16 -2.35
C ASP A 65 -20.60 10.03 -1.32
N ASN A 66 -19.88 8.98 -1.71
CA ASN A 66 -20.15 7.55 -1.53
C ASN A 66 -21.20 6.98 -2.51
N TYR A 67 -20.87 5.84 -3.12
CA TYR A 67 -21.65 5.09 -4.11
C TYR A 67 -21.90 5.83 -5.42
N THR A 68 -20.87 6.51 -5.93
CA THR A 68 -20.97 7.37 -7.12
C THR A 68 -20.96 6.60 -8.42
N HIS A 69 -20.26 5.46 -8.48
CA HIS A 69 -20.14 4.61 -9.68
C HIS A 69 -21.04 3.38 -9.62
N THR A 70 -21.28 2.86 -8.41
CA THR A 70 -22.11 1.67 -8.17
C THR A 70 -22.70 1.69 -6.77
N HIS A 71 -23.88 1.09 -6.60
CA HIS A 71 -24.55 0.96 -5.32
C HIS A 71 -23.83 0.00 -4.34
N TYR A 72 -22.86 -0.80 -4.83
CA TYR A 72 -22.16 -1.80 -4.02
C TYR A 72 -20.81 -1.34 -3.47
N VAL A 73 -20.18 -0.31 -4.04
CA VAL A 73 -18.84 0.16 -3.65
C VAL A 73 -18.98 1.62 -3.24
N ALA A 74 -18.73 1.91 -1.96
CA ALA A 74 -18.86 3.26 -1.42
C ALA A 74 -17.83 4.20 -2.05
N GLU A 75 -16.55 3.86 -1.94
CA GLU A 75 -15.45 4.66 -2.47
C GLU A 75 -14.78 3.91 -3.64
N TRP A 76 -15.28 4.12 -4.86
CA TRP A 76 -14.86 3.38 -6.06
C TRP A 76 -13.37 3.48 -6.33
N TYR A 77 -12.81 4.69 -6.42
CA TYR A 77 -11.39 4.89 -6.73
C TYR A 77 -10.50 4.39 -5.60
N ASN A 78 -10.89 4.61 -4.35
CA ASN A 78 -10.14 4.10 -3.20
C ASN A 78 -10.19 2.56 -3.11
N THR A 79 -11.30 1.92 -3.51
CA THR A 79 -11.39 0.47 -3.61
C THR A 79 -10.51 -0.09 -4.74
N ILE A 80 -10.66 0.40 -5.99
CA ILE A 80 -9.95 -0.20 -7.14
C ILE A 80 -8.44 0.09 -7.13
N SER A 81 -8.01 1.20 -6.53
CA SER A 81 -6.58 1.53 -6.40
C SER A 81 -5.80 0.54 -5.52
N ASN A 82 -6.49 -0.31 -4.76
CA ASN A 82 -5.87 -1.41 -4.02
C ASN A 82 -5.52 -2.62 -4.91
N ILE A 83 -6.05 -2.74 -6.14
CA ILE A 83 -5.77 -3.88 -7.03
C ILE A 83 -4.26 -4.00 -7.34
N PRO A 84 -3.56 -2.94 -7.82
CA PRO A 84 -2.12 -3.02 -8.02
C PRO A 84 -1.34 -3.34 -6.74
N PHE A 85 -1.77 -2.79 -5.59
CA PHE A 85 -1.17 -3.09 -4.29
C PHE A 85 -1.23 -4.59 -3.99
N ILE A 86 -2.41 -5.21 -4.13
CA ILE A 86 -2.62 -6.65 -3.95
C ILE A 86 -1.73 -7.47 -4.89
N LEU A 87 -1.74 -7.13 -6.18
CA LEU A 87 -0.96 -7.85 -7.20
C LEU A 87 0.54 -7.78 -6.95
N LEU A 88 1.05 -6.62 -6.51
CA LEU A 88 2.46 -6.45 -6.17
C LEU A 88 2.86 -7.28 -4.94
N GLY A 89 2.01 -7.37 -3.92
CA GLY A 89 2.22 -8.25 -2.77
C GLY A 89 2.23 -9.73 -3.18
N LEU A 90 1.25 -10.16 -3.98
CA LEU A 90 1.19 -11.52 -4.53
C LEU A 90 2.42 -11.86 -5.36
N PHE A 91 2.82 -10.96 -6.27
CA PHE A 91 4.00 -11.12 -7.11
C PHE A 91 5.28 -11.26 -6.27
N GLY A 92 5.45 -10.43 -5.24
CA GLY A 92 6.60 -10.51 -4.33
C GLY A 92 6.66 -11.83 -3.57
N ALA A 93 5.51 -12.30 -3.07
CA ALA A 93 5.41 -13.58 -2.37
C ALA A 93 5.72 -14.77 -3.29
N TYR A 94 5.10 -14.78 -4.48
CA TYR A 94 5.35 -15.78 -5.51
C TYR A 94 6.82 -15.83 -5.91
N SER A 95 7.44 -14.67 -6.14
CA SER A 95 8.86 -14.56 -6.51
C SER A 95 9.82 -15.13 -5.46
N CYS A 96 9.45 -15.06 -4.17
CA CYS A 96 10.23 -15.63 -3.07
C CYS A 96 10.09 -17.15 -2.94
N LEU A 97 8.93 -17.70 -3.35
CA LEU A 97 8.57 -19.11 -3.11
C LEU A 97 8.73 -20.00 -4.33
N ALA A 98 8.65 -19.45 -5.54
CA ALA A 98 8.62 -20.20 -6.79
C ALA A 98 10.02 -20.68 -7.21
N PRO A 99 10.37 -21.98 -7.04
CA PRO A 99 11.71 -22.45 -7.33
C PRO A 99 12.01 -22.42 -8.83
N HIS A 100 10.99 -22.58 -9.68
CA HIS A 100 11.15 -22.56 -11.14
C HIS A 100 11.58 -21.20 -11.70
N LEU A 101 11.48 -20.12 -10.93
CA LEU A 101 12.03 -18.81 -11.30
C LEU A 101 13.53 -18.71 -11.01
N GLN A 102 14.10 -19.68 -10.28
CA GLN A 102 15.50 -19.70 -9.88
C GLN A 102 16.33 -20.59 -10.82
N PRO A 103 17.60 -20.23 -11.09
CA PRO A 103 18.53 -21.10 -11.80
C PRO A 103 18.61 -22.49 -11.13
N ASN A 104 18.57 -23.55 -11.94
CA ASN A 104 18.57 -24.95 -11.48
C ASN A 104 17.48 -25.28 -10.46
N ARG A 105 16.39 -24.50 -10.42
CA ARG A 105 15.30 -24.62 -9.44
C ARG A 105 15.75 -24.54 -7.98
N LYS A 106 16.89 -23.89 -7.72
CA LYS A 106 17.45 -23.77 -6.36
C LYS A 106 16.63 -22.76 -5.55
N PRO A 107 15.96 -23.16 -4.46
CA PRO A 107 15.12 -22.24 -3.68
C PRO A 107 15.94 -21.10 -3.05
N ILE A 108 15.29 -19.97 -2.80
CA ILE A 108 15.87 -18.88 -2.00
C ILE A 108 15.92 -19.34 -0.53
N PRO A 109 17.08 -19.22 0.16
CA PRO A 109 17.18 -19.53 1.58
C PRO A 109 16.19 -18.69 2.39
N ASP A 110 15.50 -19.32 3.34
CA ASP A 110 14.49 -18.65 4.16
C ASP A 110 13.36 -17.97 3.34
N GLY A 111 13.08 -18.44 2.11
CA GLY A 111 12.11 -17.83 1.19
C GLY A 111 10.71 -17.59 1.79
N THR A 112 10.25 -18.46 2.70
CA THR A 112 8.97 -18.28 3.43
C THR A 112 8.96 -17.04 4.31
N ARG A 113 10.10 -16.68 4.92
CA ARG A 113 10.22 -15.46 5.73
C ARG A 113 10.11 -14.20 4.87
N HIS A 114 10.74 -14.23 3.69
CA HIS A 114 10.67 -13.14 2.72
C HIS A 114 9.27 -13.03 2.09
N ALA A 115 8.61 -14.15 1.85
CA ALA A 115 7.25 -14.20 1.36
C ALA A 115 6.23 -13.68 2.38
N ALA A 116 6.42 -13.96 3.67
CA ALA A 116 5.47 -13.57 4.73
C ALA A 116 5.19 -12.05 4.76
N GLY A 117 6.22 -11.21 4.58
CA GLY A 117 6.04 -9.76 4.48
C GLY A 117 5.24 -9.34 3.24
N ASN A 118 5.48 -9.99 2.09
CA ASN A 118 4.77 -9.72 0.85
C ASN A 118 3.31 -10.20 0.89
N ILE A 119 3.03 -11.34 1.55
CA ILE A 119 1.67 -11.80 1.84
C ILE A 119 0.97 -10.79 2.74
N GLY A 120 1.66 -10.26 3.75
CA GLY A 120 1.14 -9.19 4.60
C GLY A 120 0.73 -7.94 3.81
N ILE A 121 1.59 -7.47 2.89
CA ILE A 121 1.30 -6.36 1.95
C ILE A 121 0.03 -6.66 1.14
N MET A 122 -0.10 -7.87 0.61
CA MET A 122 -1.30 -8.30 -0.13
C MET A 122 -2.56 -8.28 0.76
N CYS A 123 -2.48 -8.77 1.99
CA CYS A 123 -3.60 -8.79 2.94
C CYS A 123 -4.05 -7.38 3.32
N ILE A 124 -3.14 -6.43 3.50
CA ILE A 124 -3.48 -5.00 3.73
C ILE A 124 -4.29 -4.48 2.55
N GLY A 125 -3.84 -4.70 1.30
CA GLY A 125 -4.57 -4.26 0.12
C GLY A 125 -5.98 -4.85 0.01
N PHE A 126 -6.17 -6.13 0.34
CA PHE A 126 -7.49 -6.74 0.39
C PHE A 126 -8.38 -6.11 1.46
N GLY A 127 -7.84 -5.92 2.67
CA GLY A 127 -8.59 -5.33 3.76
C GLY A 127 -8.98 -3.89 3.52
N SER A 128 -8.06 -3.09 2.96
CA SER A 128 -8.31 -1.72 2.52
C SER A 128 -9.40 -1.66 1.44
N ALA A 129 -9.35 -2.54 0.44
CA ALA A 129 -10.40 -2.61 -0.58
C ALA A 129 -11.79 -2.91 0.02
N ILE A 130 -11.87 -3.85 0.97
CA ILE A 130 -13.12 -4.18 1.69
C ILE A 130 -13.60 -3.00 2.54
N PHE A 131 -12.69 -2.31 3.23
CA PHE A 131 -13.02 -1.13 4.00
C PHE A 131 -13.63 -0.04 3.11
N HIS A 132 -12.95 0.35 2.05
CA HIS A 132 -13.41 1.39 1.13
C HIS A 132 -14.70 1.02 0.37
N ALA A 133 -14.93 -0.27 0.11
CA ALA A 133 -16.16 -0.69 -0.53
C ALA A 133 -17.38 -0.61 0.42
N THR A 134 -17.17 -0.77 1.73
CA THR A 134 -18.25 -1.01 2.70
C THR A 134 -18.44 0.10 3.74
N LEU A 135 -17.41 0.91 4.02
CA LEU A 135 -17.34 1.91 5.09
C LEU A 135 -17.81 1.37 6.45
N LYS A 136 -17.38 0.15 6.78
CA LYS A 136 -17.65 -0.52 8.05
C LYS A 136 -16.47 -0.38 9.00
N TRP A 137 -16.76 -0.06 10.25
CA TRP A 137 -15.77 0.03 11.32
C TRP A 137 -14.95 -1.26 11.48
N HIS A 138 -15.60 -2.42 11.41
CA HIS A 138 -14.90 -3.70 11.50
C HIS A 138 -13.92 -3.91 10.35
N ALA A 139 -14.27 -3.48 9.12
CA ALA A 139 -13.35 -3.54 8.00
C ALA A 139 -12.21 -2.51 8.16
N GLN A 140 -12.54 -1.29 8.59
CA GLN A 140 -11.56 -0.22 8.88
C GLN A 140 -10.50 -0.71 9.88
N VAL A 141 -10.93 -1.10 11.08
CA VAL A 141 -10.00 -1.40 12.18
C VAL A 141 -9.35 -2.76 12.01
N LEU A 142 -10.11 -3.81 11.70
CA LEU A 142 -9.60 -5.19 11.73
C LEU A 142 -8.92 -5.61 10.42
N LEU A 143 -9.31 -5.06 9.27
CA LEU A 143 -8.83 -5.51 7.97
C LEU A 143 -7.87 -4.50 7.32
N ASP A 144 -8.04 -3.20 7.54
CA ASP A 144 -7.17 -2.19 6.95
C ASP A 144 -6.08 -1.73 7.94
N GLU A 145 -6.46 -1.08 9.04
CA GLU A 145 -5.53 -0.39 9.95
C GLU A 145 -4.68 -1.36 10.79
N LEU A 146 -5.30 -2.29 11.54
CA LEU A 146 -4.51 -3.22 12.38
C LEU A 146 -3.53 -4.09 11.57
N PRO A 147 -3.91 -4.67 10.42
CA PRO A 147 -2.95 -5.41 9.59
C PRO A 147 -1.71 -4.62 9.21
N MET A 148 -1.81 -3.30 8.98
CA MET A 148 -0.63 -2.45 8.78
C MET A 148 0.35 -2.50 9.96
N ILE A 149 -0.15 -2.48 11.20
CA ILE A 149 0.66 -2.60 12.43
C ILE A 149 1.31 -3.98 12.54
N PHE A 150 0.56 -5.06 12.26
CA PHE A 150 1.09 -6.42 12.30
C PHE A 150 2.20 -6.63 11.28
N VAL A 151 1.99 -6.21 10.03
CA VAL A 151 2.94 -6.41 8.93
C VAL A 151 4.20 -5.56 9.13
N THR A 152 4.07 -4.30 9.53
CA THR A 152 5.25 -3.47 9.83
C THR A 152 6.04 -3.99 11.04
N SER A 153 5.36 -4.53 12.07
CA SER A 153 6.02 -5.21 13.18
C SER A 153 6.74 -6.49 12.75
N LEU A 154 6.16 -7.26 11.82
CA LEU A 154 6.81 -8.41 11.21
C LEU A 154 8.06 -8.00 10.42
N VAL A 155 7.99 -6.93 9.62
CA VAL A 155 9.15 -6.40 8.90
C VAL A 155 10.24 -5.95 9.87
N LEU A 156 9.87 -5.24 10.95
CA LEU A 156 10.80 -4.85 12.01
C LEU A 156 11.49 -6.08 12.64
N TYR A 157 10.74 -7.16 12.87
CA TYR A 157 11.29 -8.43 13.34
C TYR A 157 12.32 -8.99 12.37
N LEU A 158 12.02 -9.02 11.07
CA LEU A 158 12.92 -9.55 10.05
C LEU A 158 14.25 -8.78 9.99
N VAL A 159 14.22 -7.44 10.08
CA VAL A 159 15.46 -6.62 10.07
C VAL A 159 16.21 -6.64 11.41
N CYS A 160 15.52 -6.93 12.52
CA CYS A 160 16.17 -7.12 13.81
C CYS A 160 16.85 -8.50 13.90
N ALA A 161 16.23 -9.54 13.36
CA ALA A 161 16.68 -10.93 13.48
C ALA A 161 18.07 -11.21 12.88
N ASP A 162 18.63 -10.33 12.04
CA ASP A 162 19.99 -10.44 11.52
C ASP A 162 21.08 -10.32 12.61
N SER A 163 20.77 -9.63 13.72
CA SER A 163 21.77 -9.33 14.75
C SER A 163 22.23 -10.58 15.48
N ASP A 164 23.54 -10.71 15.70
CA ASP A 164 24.13 -11.78 16.52
C ASP A 164 23.54 -11.83 17.94
N ARG A 165 23.10 -10.68 18.48
CA ARG A 165 22.41 -10.57 19.76
C ARG A 165 21.16 -11.47 19.86
N TRP A 166 20.46 -11.68 18.74
CA TRP A 166 19.17 -12.37 18.70
C TRP A 166 19.27 -13.80 18.16
N LYS A 167 20.48 -14.38 18.13
CA LYS A 167 20.71 -15.78 17.75
C LYS A 167 20.68 -16.70 18.98
N GLY A 168 20.53 -18.01 18.75
CA GLY A 168 20.53 -19.03 19.80
C GLY A 168 19.43 -18.84 20.84
N GLN A 169 19.77 -18.95 22.12
CA GLN A 169 18.83 -18.86 23.24
C GLN A 169 18.13 -17.49 23.38
N ASN A 170 18.62 -16.43 22.72
CA ASN A 170 18.01 -15.11 22.77
C ASN A 170 16.97 -14.86 21.66
N ALA A 171 16.83 -15.77 20.68
CA ALA A 171 15.94 -15.57 19.54
C ALA A 171 14.45 -15.47 19.95
N TRP A 172 14.03 -16.22 20.97
CA TRP A 172 12.64 -16.19 21.44
C TRP A 172 12.27 -14.85 22.08
N LYS A 173 13.23 -14.17 22.74
CA LYS A 173 13.00 -12.85 23.38
C LYS A 173 12.61 -11.81 22.34
N LEU A 174 13.28 -11.81 21.18
CA LEU A 174 12.93 -10.91 20.07
C LEU A 174 11.53 -11.22 19.53
N LYS A 175 11.19 -12.50 19.35
CA LYS A 175 9.86 -12.92 18.87
C LYS A 175 8.75 -12.47 19.82
N VAL A 176 8.89 -12.76 21.12
CA VAL A 176 7.90 -12.37 22.13
C VAL A 176 7.80 -10.85 22.24
N GLY A 177 8.94 -10.16 22.31
CA GLY A 177 8.98 -8.70 22.42
C GLY A 177 8.32 -8.00 21.23
N LEU A 178 8.60 -8.44 20.00
CA LEU A 178 8.00 -7.83 18.81
C LEU A 178 6.59 -8.31 18.50
N ALA A 179 6.17 -9.48 18.98
CA ALA A 179 4.77 -9.91 18.92
C ALA A 179 3.89 -9.13 19.92
N ALA A 180 4.46 -8.75 21.08
CA ALA A 180 3.74 -7.96 22.08
C ALA A 180 3.35 -6.56 21.57
N VAL A 181 4.14 -5.96 20.67
CA VAL A 181 3.87 -4.63 20.10
C VAL A 181 2.51 -4.57 19.38
N PRO A 182 2.27 -5.32 18.28
CA PRO A 182 1.00 -5.25 17.57
C PRO A 182 -0.18 -5.73 18.41
N LEU A 183 0.02 -6.69 19.33
CA LEU A 183 -1.03 -7.14 20.25
C LEU A 183 -1.45 -6.04 21.24
N SER A 184 -0.47 -5.31 21.80
CA SER A 184 -0.74 -4.20 22.72
C SER A 184 -1.41 -3.04 22.00
N VAL A 185 -0.92 -2.67 20.82
CA VAL A 185 -1.55 -1.63 19.99
C VAL A 185 -2.99 -2.04 19.64
N SER A 186 -3.23 -3.30 19.28
CA SER A 186 -4.57 -3.82 18.99
C SER A 186 -5.50 -3.72 20.20
N ALA A 187 -5.05 -4.14 21.38
CA ALA A 187 -5.84 -4.08 22.61
C ALA A 187 -6.24 -2.64 22.95
N VAL A 188 -5.29 -1.69 22.87
CA VAL A 188 -5.57 -0.27 23.12
C VAL A 188 -6.48 0.31 22.03
N TYR A 189 -6.26 -0.02 20.77
CA TYR A 189 -7.02 0.54 19.65
C TYR A 189 -8.47 0.03 19.61
N LEU A 190 -8.71 -1.23 19.98
CA LEU A 190 -10.07 -1.77 20.12
C LEU A 190 -10.82 -1.17 21.30
N TYR A 191 -10.11 -0.78 22.37
CA TYR A 191 -10.70 -0.08 23.51
C TYR A 191 -10.96 1.40 23.22
N TYR A 192 -10.02 2.06 22.53
CA TYR A 192 -10.05 3.48 22.19
C TYR A 192 -9.76 3.67 20.68
N PRO A 193 -10.79 3.54 19.81
CA PRO A 193 -10.63 3.55 18.36
C PRO A 193 -10.44 4.96 17.82
N ASN A 194 -9.30 5.57 18.14
CA ASN A 194 -8.87 6.85 17.61
C ASN A 194 -7.84 6.64 16.47
N PRO A 195 -8.17 6.98 15.21
CA PRO A 195 -7.28 6.77 14.07
C PRO A 195 -5.89 7.41 14.21
N ILE A 196 -5.77 8.50 15.00
CA ILE A 196 -4.48 9.15 15.28
C ILE A 196 -3.56 8.22 16.08
N LEU A 197 -4.10 7.43 17.02
CA LEU A 197 -3.32 6.44 17.77
C LEU A 197 -2.67 5.44 16.81
N HIS A 198 -3.46 4.89 15.88
CA HIS A 198 -2.97 3.99 14.85
C HIS A 198 -1.85 4.65 14.02
N GLN A 199 -2.07 5.86 13.50
CA GLN A 199 -1.11 6.59 12.67
C GLN A 199 0.22 6.84 13.41
N VAL A 200 0.17 7.26 14.68
CA VAL A 200 1.37 7.50 15.50
C VAL A 200 2.12 6.19 15.76
N CYS A 201 1.42 5.13 16.16
CA CYS A 201 2.05 3.82 16.38
C CYS A 201 2.70 3.28 15.10
N PHE A 202 1.99 3.35 13.97
CA PHE A 202 2.50 2.97 12.65
C PHE A 202 3.78 3.77 12.30
N GLY A 203 3.74 5.10 12.47
CA GLY A 203 4.89 5.98 12.22
C GLY A 203 6.10 5.63 13.08
N VAL A 204 5.92 5.36 14.37
CA VAL A 204 7.01 4.96 15.28
C VAL A 204 7.66 3.64 14.85
N ILE A 205 6.86 2.63 14.50
CA ILE A 205 7.36 1.34 14.01
C ILE A 205 8.13 1.52 12.69
N GLN A 206 7.62 2.36 11.79
CA GLN A 206 8.25 2.65 10.51
C GLN A 206 9.59 3.37 10.68
N LEU A 207 9.66 4.40 11.53
CA LEU A 207 10.90 5.11 11.85
C LEU A 207 11.94 4.19 12.50
N THR A 208 11.50 3.31 13.41
CA THR A 208 12.37 2.31 14.04
C THR A 208 12.92 1.32 13.01
N SER A 209 12.08 0.85 12.08
CA SER A 209 12.48 -0.04 10.98
C SER A 209 13.48 0.62 10.04
N THR A 210 13.28 1.90 9.71
CA THR A 210 14.19 2.70 8.90
C THR A 210 15.54 2.87 9.60
N TYR A 211 15.54 3.25 10.88
CA TYR A 211 16.76 3.36 11.68
C TYR A 211 17.53 2.03 11.72
N ARG A 212 16.82 0.91 11.97
CA ARG A 212 17.44 -0.41 12.00
C ARG A 212 18.05 -0.79 10.64
N THR A 213 17.36 -0.49 9.54
CA THR A 213 17.87 -0.71 8.18
C THR A 213 19.12 0.12 7.90
N ILE A 214 19.18 1.37 8.36
CA ILE A 214 20.40 2.19 8.25
C ILE A 214 21.57 1.54 8.99
N LEU A 215 21.34 0.98 10.18
CA LEU A 215 22.38 0.24 10.90
C LEU A 215 22.85 -0.99 10.12
N LEU A 216 21.95 -1.75 9.49
CA LEU A 216 22.33 -2.91 8.67
C LEU A 216 23.24 -2.52 7.49
N PHE A 217 23.05 -1.34 6.89
CA PHE A 217 23.98 -0.84 5.88
C PHE A 217 25.32 -0.42 6.49
N ARG A 218 25.31 0.30 7.61
CA ARG A 218 26.54 0.80 8.28
C ARG A 218 27.41 -0.33 8.81
N THR A 219 26.80 -1.41 9.28
CA THR A 219 27.50 -2.59 9.82
C THR A 219 27.55 -3.74 8.81
N ALA A 220 27.52 -3.44 7.50
CA ALA A 220 27.71 -4.43 6.44
C ALA A 220 29.14 -4.99 6.50
N PRO A 221 29.31 -6.33 6.56
CA PRO A 221 30.63 -6.94 6.45
C PRO A 221 31.33 -6.53 5.16
N SER A 222 32.65 -6.38 5.19
CA SER A 222 33.46 -6.03 4.01
C SER A 222 33.42 -7.07 2.90
N SER A 223 33.00 -8.30 3.20
CA SER A 223 32.77 -9.37 2.22
C SER A 223 31.58 -9.11 1.30
N VAL A 224 30.64 -8.25 1.68
CA VAL A 224 29.45 -7.94 0.87
C VAL A 224 29.83 -7.03 -0.30
N PRO A 225 29.57 -7.42 -1.56
CA PRO A 225 29.88 -6.57 -2.70
C PRO A 225 29.17 -5.21 -2.63
N GLN A 226 29.91 -4.14 -2.89
CA GLN A 226 29.36 -2.78 -2.87
C GLN A 226 28.25 -2.56 -3.91
N ALA A 227 28.29 -3.30 -5.03
CA ALA A 227 27.22 -3.27 -6.03
C ALA A 227 25.89 -3.77 -5.45
N ASP A 228 25.92 -4.84 -4.66
CA ASP A 228 24.72 -5.43 -4.04
C ASP A 228 24.13 -4.47 -2.99
N LEU A 229 25.00 -3.83 -2.18
CA LEU A 229 24.57 -2.79 -1.23
C LEU A 229 23.94 -1.58 -1.92
N ARG A 230 24.52 -1.11 -3.03
CA ARG A 230 23.94 -0.01 -3.82
C ARG A 230 22.60 -0.38 -4.42
N ALA A 231 22.46 -1.59 -4.94
CA ALA A 231 21.20 -2.07 -5.51
C ALA A 231 20.10 -2.20 -4.44
N ALA A 232 20.41 -2.81 -3.28
CA ALA A 232 19.48 -2.85 -2.15
C ALA A 232 19.07 -1.44 -1.70
N LYS A 233 20.04 -0.53 -1.54
CA LYS A 233 19.81 0.86 -1.13
C LYS A 233 18.93 1.61 -2.13
N HIS A 234 19.14 1.42 -3.43
CA HIS A 234 18.34 2.05 -4.47
C HIS A 234 16.84 1.72 -4.30
N TYR A 235 16.49 0.44 -4.17
CA TYR A 235 15.09 0.03 -4.04
C TYR A 235 14.47 0.46 -2.72
N ILE A 236 15.19 0.34 -1.60
CA ILE A 236 14.70 0.83 -0.29
C ILE A 236 14.49 2.35 -0.32
N LEU A 237 15.45 3.12 -0.84
CA LEU A 237 15.37 4.58 -0.88
C LEU A 237 14.22 5.05 -1.78
N THR A 238 14.17 4.56 -3.01
CA THR A 238 13.09 4.93 -3.93
C THR A 238 11.72 4.50 -3.44
N GLY A 239 11.61 3.32 -2.83
CA GLY A 239 10.35 2.90 -2.19
C GLY A 239 9.97 3.80 -1.01
N SER A 240 10.95 4.24 -0.21
CA SER A 240 10.72 5.18 0.90
C SER A 240 10.30 6.56 0.40
N LEU A 241 10.89 7.04 -0.70
CA LEU A 241 10.50 8.30 -1.33
C LEU A 241 9.07 8.26 -1.88
N LEU A 242 8.67 7.15 -2.50
CA LEU A 242 7.27 6.93 -2.92
C LEU A 242 6.32 6.96 -1.72
N PHE A 243 6.69 6.33 -0.60
CA PHE A 243 5.88 6.33 0.61
C PHE A 243 5.73 7.74 1.22
N VAL A 244 6.81 8.52 1.27
CA VAL A 244 6.77 9.92 1.75
C VAL A 244 5.95 10.81 0.82
N LEU A 245 6.08 10.64 -0.50
CA LEU A 245 5.27 11.33 -1.48
C LEU A 245 3.78 11.00 -1.31
N ALA A 246 3.47 9.71 -1.17
CA ALA A 246 2.12 9.23 -0.89
C ALA A 246 1.55 9.91 0.36
N PHE A 247 2.31 9.93 1.46
CA PHE A 247 1.90 10.55 2.71
C PHE A 247 1.63 12.06 2.54
N GLY A 248 2.47 12.74 1.76
CA GLY A 248 2.24 14.14 1.40
C GLY A 248 0.93 14.35 0.64
N ILE A 249 0.68 13.54 -0.39
CA ILE A 249 -0.57 13.59 -1.18
C ILE A 249 -1.79 13.29 -0.32
N TRP A 250 -1.71 12.30 0.56
CA TRP A 250 -2.78 11.95 1.50
C TRP A 250 -3.12 13.11 2.45
N ASN A 251 -2.12 13.80 3.00
CA ASN A 251 -2.36 14.98 3.83
C ASN A 251 -2.99 16.14 3.04
N VAL A 252 -2.56 16.34 1.79
CA VAL A 252 -3.15 17.34 0.89
C VAL A 252 -4.62 17.03 0.62
N ASP A 253 -4.97 15.76 0.39
CA ASP A 253 -6.34 15.29 0.18
C ASP A 253 -7.22 15.55 1.41
N ASN A 254 -6.68 15.30 2.61
CA ASN A 254 -7.38 15.52 3.87
C ASN A 254 -7.63 16.99 4.19
N VAL A 255 -6.60 17.84 4.04
CA VAL A 255 -6.69 19.27 4.40
C VAL A 255 -7.54 20.05 3.40
N TRP A 256 -7.45 19.73 2.11
CA TRP A 256 -8.11 20.48 1.04
C TRP A 256 -9.28 19.73 0.40
N CYS A 257 -9.90 18.77 1.10
CA CYS A 257 -10.99 17.96 0.57
C CYS A 257 -12.14 18.80 -0.04
N ASP A 258 -12.60 19.83 0.67
CA ASP A 258 -13.67 20.72 0.17
C ASP A 258 -13.25 21.47 -1.10
N THR A 259 -11.98 21.85 -1.20
CA THR A 259 -11.42 22.53 -2.38
C THR A 259 -11.35 21.59 -3.57
N TRP A 260 -10.89 20.34 -3.36
CA TRP A 260 -10.88 19.31 -4.40
C TRP A 260 -12.28 18.95 -4.85
N THR A 261 -13.23 18.85 -3.91
CA THR A 261 -14.66 18.62 -4.19
C THR A 261 -15.23 19.73 -5.08
N ALA A 262 -15.00 20.99 -4.73
CA ALA A 262 -15.42 22.13 -5.53
C ALA A 262 -14.76 22.15 -6.92
N LEU A 263 -13.47 21.81 -7.02
CA LEU A 263 -12.75 21.73 -8.29
C LEU A 263 -13.34 20.63 -9.18
N ARG A 264 -13.54 19.42 -8.67
CA ARG A 264 -14.15 18.29 -9.40
C ARG A 264 -15.55 18.63 -9.89
N SER A 265 -16.36 19.26 -9.03
CA SER A 265 -17.72 19.70 -9.37
C SER A 265 -17.74 20.74 -10.50
N ARG A 266 -16.76 21.66 -10.55
CA ARG A 266 -16.62 22.67 -11.61
C ARG A 266 -16.04 22.08 -12.89
N ALA A 267 -15.04 21.21 -12.78
CA ALA A 267 -14.43 20.56 -13.94
C ALA A 267 -15.44 19.69 -14.71
N TRP A 268 -16.48 19.19 -14.04
CA TRP A 268 -17.57 18.46 -14.67
C TRP A 268 -18.37 19.29 -15.70
N THR A 269 -18.50 20.61 -15.54
CA THR A 269 -19.20 21.43 -16.53
C THR A 269 -18.44 21.57 -17.85
N LEU A 270 -17.20 21.10 -17.90
CA LEU A 270 -16.36 21.11 -19.09
C LEU A 270 -16.65 19.88 -19.95
N GLN A 271 -17.08 20.09 -21.19
CA GLN A 271 -17.30 19.02 -22.17
C GLN A 271 -15.98 18.31 -22.53
N GLY A 272 -16.07 17.03 -22.96
CA GLY A 272 -14.96 16.31 -23.59
C GLY A 272 -14.12 15.41 -22.70
N GLY A 273 -14.69 14.81 -21.63
CA GLY A 273 -13.99 13.83 -20.77
C GLY A 273 -12.94 14.41 -19.82
N ILE A 274 -12.66 15.71 -19.91
CA ILE A 274 -11.74 16.43 -19.01
C ILE A 274 -12.23 16.36 -17.55
N GLY A 275 -13.54 16.49 -17.32
CA GLY A 275 -14.13 16.34 -15.99
C GLY A 275 -13.89 14.96 -15.38
N GLU A 276 -13.94 13.88 -16.18
CA GLU A 276 -13.68 12.52 -15.72
C GLU A 276 -12.20 12.32 -15.36
N LEU A 277 -11.30 12.83 -16.20
CA LEU A 277 -9.86 12.78 -15.94
C LEU A 277 -9.51 13.56 -14.68
N VAL A 278 -9.98 14.81 -14.54
CA VAL A 278 -9.79 15.62 -13.34
C VAL A 278 -10.35 14.91 -12.12
N GLY A 279 -11.53 14.30 -12.25
CA GLY A 279 -12.16 13.48 -11.24
C GLY A 279 -11.28 12.33 -10.75
N ALA A 280 -10.69 11.56 -11.66
CA ALA A 280 -9.85 10.41 -11.32
C ALA A 280 -8.47 10.83 -10.76
N VAL A 281 -7.80 11.81 -11.37
CA VAL A 281 -6.43 12.20 -10.98
C VAL A 281 -6.36 13.00 -9.69
N THR A 282 -7.47 13.61 -9.26
CA THR A 282 -7.49 14.37 -8.01
C THR A 282 -7.80 13.52 -6.79
N GLN A 283 -8.08 12.21 -6.93
CA GLN A 283 -8.34 11.29 -5.80
C GLN A 283 -7.04 11.02 -5.02
N GLY A 284 -6.70 11.87 -4.06
CA GLY A 284 -5.41 11.80 -3.37
C GLY A 284 -5.24 10.51 -2.56
N HIS A 285 -6.30 10.04 -1.90
CA HIS A 285 -6.27 8.76 -1.18
C HIS A 285 -6.09 7.54 -2.10
N ALA A 286 -6.60 7.58 -3.33
CA ALA A 286 -6.34 6.53 -4.32
C ALA A 286 -4.86 6.51 -4.76
N TRP A 287 -4.25 7.69 -4.94
CA TRP A 287 -2.80 7.80 -5.18
C TRP A 287 -1.97 7.31 -4.01
N TRP A 288 -2.45 7.52 -2.78
CA TRP A 288 -1.83 6.95 -1.59
C TRP A 288 -1.68 5.43 -1.72
N HIS A 289 -2.76 4.69 -2.02
CA HIS A 289 -2.70 3.24 -2.20
C HIS A 289 -1.70 2.80 -3.27
N LEU A 290 -1.72 3.45 -4.44
CA LEU A 290 -0.84 3.11 -5.56
C LEU A 290 0.64 3.31 -5.20
N LEU A 291 0.96 4.46 -4.61
CA LEU A 291 2.34 4.84 -4.28
C LEU A 291 2.87 4.07 -3.07
N THR A 292 2.06 3.86 -2.03
CA THR A 292 2.46 3.03 -0.89
C THR A 292 2.57 1.56 -1.28
N GLY A 293 1.68 1.04 -2.13
CA GLY A 293 1.76 -0.34 -2.61
C GLY A 293 3.08 -0.60 -3.35
N LEU A 294 3.41 0.25 -4.33
CA LEU A 294 4.70 0.17 -5.03
C LEU A 294 5.89 0.42 -4.09
N GLY A 295 5.78 1.40 -3.20
CA GLY A 295 6.80 1.72 -2.20
C GLY A 295 7.13 0.53 -1.30
N CYS A 296 6.10 -0.09 -0.73
CA CYS A 296 6.19 -1.29 0.11
C CYS A 296 6.84 -2.46 -0.62
N SER A 297 6.44 -2.75 -1.87
CA SER A 297 7.06 -3.83 -2.64
C SER A 297 8.54 -3.57 -2.95
N ARG A 298 8.92 -2.32 -3.26
CA ARG A 298 10.33 -1.95 -3.45
C ARG A 298 11.14 -2.06 -2.17
N ILE A 299 10.59 -1.63 -1.03
CA ILE A 299 11.23 -1.77 0.28
C ILE A 299 11.36 -3.25 0.66
N ALA A 300 10.33 -4.06 0.43
CA ALA A 300 10.31 -5.48 0.77
C ALA A 300 11.39 -6.27 0.00
N VAL A 301 11.50 -6.06 -1.32
CA VAL A 301 12.54 -6.71 -2.12
C VAL A 301 13.93 -6.18 -1.79
N GLY A 302 14.09 -4.87 -1.63
CA GLY A 302 15.39 -4.28 -1.29
C GLY A 302 15.91 -4.73 0.08
N THR A 303 15.02 -4.84 1.06
CA THR A 303 15.34 -5.34 2.41
C THR A 303 15.67 -6.82 2.37
N SER A 304 14.86 -7.63 1.69
CA SER A 304 15.14 -9.07 1.53
C SER A 304 16.49 -9.30 0.84
N TYR A 305 16.80 -8.51 -0.19
CA TYR A 305 18.06 -8.57 -0.90
C TYR A 305 19.25 -8.15 -0.03
N LEU A 306 19.11 -7.08 0.78
CA LEU A 306 20.12 -6.67 1.76
C LEU A 306 20.43 -7.81 2.75
N MET A 307 19.39 -8.43 3.30
CA MET A 307 19.51 -9.53 4.27
C MET A 307 20.21 -10.74 3.66
N LEU A 308 19.81 -11.15 2.45
CA LEU A 308 20.44 -12.26 1.74
C LEU A 308 21.90 -11.95 1.38
N SER A 309 22.20 -10.73 0.93
CA SER A 309 23.55 -10.32 0.55
C SER A 309 24.51 -10.27 1.75
N ARG A 310 23.99 -9.92 2.94
CA ARG A 310 24.76 -9.97 4.19
C ARG A 310 25.06 -11.40 4.63
N LYS A 311 24.11 -12.32 4.48
CA LYS A 311 24.25 -13.73 4.89
C LYS A 311 25.03 -14.57 3.87
N TYR A 312 24.89 -14.27 2.59
CA TYR A 312 25.50 -14.98 1.46
C TYR A 312 26.12 -13.98 0.47
N PRO A 313 27.28 -13.39 0.81
CA PRO A 313 27.91 -12.36 -0.01
C PRO A 313 28.15 -12.80 -1.46
N GLY A 314 27.67 -12.00 -2.43
CA GLY A 314 27.85 -12.22 -3.87
C GLY A 314 27.04 -13.35 -4.49
N ALA A 315 26.28 -14.12 -3.70
CA ALA A 315 25.53 -15.28 -4.17
C ALA A 315 24.26 -14.94 -4.96
N PHE A 316 23.72 -13.74 -4.75
CA PHE A 316 22.44 -13.29 -5.32
C PHE A 316 22.61 -12.04 -6.17
N GLU A 317 21.66 -11.85 -7.08
CA GLU A 317 21.51 -10.62 -7.85
C GLU A 317 20.04 -10.26 -8.00
N LEU A 318 19.78 -8.97 -8.26
CA LEU A 318 18.47 -8.49 -8.67
C LEU A 318 18.38 -8.57 -10.19
N THR A 319 17.33 -9.20 -10.70
CA THR A 319 17.00 -9.12 -12.12
C THR A 319 16.58 -7.70 -12.48
N GLY A 320 16.62 -7.39 -13.78
CA GLY A 320 15.91 -6.23 -14.30
C GLY A 320 14.45 -6.22 -13.80
N PRO A 321 13.87 -5.04 -13.57
CA PRO A 321 12.52 -4.95 -13.03
C PRO A 321 11.51 -5.60 -13.97
N VAL A 322 10.67 -6.50 -13.42
CA VAL A 322 9.56 -7.08 -14.18
C VAL A 322 8.53 -5.97 -14.41
N TRP A 323 8.23 -5.72 -15.68
CA TRP A 323 7.39 -4.60 -16.14
C TRP A 323 7.88 -3.21 -15.71
N GLY A 324 9.18 -3.06 -15.38
CA GLY A 324 9.76 -1.76 -14.99
C GLY A 324 9.52 -1.33 -13.54
N LEU A 325 8.76 -2.11 -12.74
CA LEU A 325 8.31 -1.68 -11.41
C LEU A 325 9.14 -2.27 -10.25
N VAL A 326 9.27 -3.61 -10.20
CA VAL A 326 9.89 -4.32 -9.07
C VAL A 326 10.79 -5.46 -9.59
N PRO A 327 12.03 -5.59 -9.08
CA PRO A 327 12.96 -6.66 -9.46
C PRO A 327 12.62 -7.98 -8.76
N VAL A 328 13.23 -9.07 -9.21
CA VAL A 328 13.20 -10.37 -8.54
C VAL A 328 14.60 -10.70 -8.05
N ILE A 329 14.69 -11.29 -6.85
CA ILE A 329 15.94 -11.82 -6.30
C ILE A 329 16.21 -13.19 -6.93
N ARG A 330 17.39 -13.38 -7.49
CA ARG A 330 17.81 -14.69 -8.04
C ARG A 330 19.21 -15.08 -7.63
N TRP A 331 19.50 -16.38 -7.66
CA TRP A 331 20.88 -16.88 -7.59
C TRP A 331 21.69 -16.34 -8.77
N ARG A 332 22.92 -15.89 -8.50
CA ARG A 332 23.86 -15.49 -9.55
C ARG A 332 24.36 -16.74 -10.27
N VAL A 333 24.33 -16.73 -11.60
CA VAL A 333 24.90 -17.81 -12.42
C VAL A 333 26.38 -17.53 -12.61
N VAL A 334 27.25 -18.39 -12.12
CA VAL A 334 28.69 -18.32 -12.40
C VAL A 334 28.89 -18.76 -13.86
N SER A 335 29.12 -17.81 -14.76
CA SER A 335 29.53 -18.15 -16.13
C SER A 335 30.96 -18.70 -16.06
N GLY A 336 31.12 -19.98 -16.37
CA GLY A 336 32.42 -20.65 -16.43
C GLY A 336 33.25 -20.14 -17.60
N LYS A 337 33.81 -18.93 -17.52
CA LYS A 337 34.93 -18.47 -18.35
C LYS A 337 35.80 -17.50 -17.57
N GLY A 338 36.92 -18.00 -17.05
CA GLY A 338 38.12 -17.21 -16.74
C GLY A 338 38.59 -17.24 -15.29
N GLY A 339 39.66 -17.98 -15.03
CA GLY A 339 40.60 -17.72 -13.93
C GLY A 339 40.48 -18.64 -12.71
N MET A 340 41.35 -19.65 -12.64
CA MET A 340 41.67 -20.38 -11.41
C MET A 340 41.97 -19.40 -10.26
N GLY A 341 41.34 -19.59 -9.10
CA GLY A 341 41.74 -18.88 -7.88
C GLY A 341 40.67 -18.55 -6.82
N ALA A 342 39.59 -19.32 -6.67
CA ALA A 342 38.71 -19.19 -5.49
C ALA A 342 37.89 -20.47 -5.21
N GLY A 343 38.45 -21.64 -5.52
CA GLY A 343 37.80 -22.93 -5.24
C GLY A 343 38.20 -23.46 -3.86
N ALA A 344 37.64 -22.90 -2.77
CA ALA A 344 37.64 -23.54 -1.45
C ALA A 344 36.79 -22.74 -0.45
N LYS A 345 35.45 -22.80 -0.52
CA LYS A 345 34.57 -22.63 0.66
C LYS A 345 33.06 -22.79 0.42
N MET A 346 32.57 -23.03 -0.80
CA MET A 346 31.11 -23.10 -1.05
C MET A 346 30.47 -24.47 -0.84
N ASP A 347 31.23 -25.56 -0.67
CA ASP A 347 30.68 -26.92 -0.59
C ASP A 347 30.38 -27.45 0.82
N LYS A 348 30.20 -26.58 1.84
CA LYS A 348 29.92 -27.03 3.22
C LYS A 348 28.71 -26.40 3.91
N LEU A 349 27.71 -25.97 3.14
CA LEU A 349 26.36 -25.75 3.69
C LEU A 349 25.34 -26.50 2.85
N GLN A 350 25.25 -27.81 3.10
CA GLN A 350 24.04 -28.61 2.86
C GLN A 350 23.23 -28.66 4.15
#